data_AF-A0A109FDP8-F1
#
_entry.id   AF-A0A109FDP8-F1
#
_cell.length_a   1.000
_cell.length_b   1.000
_cell.length_c   1.000
_cell.angle_alpha   90.00
_cell.angle_beta   90.00
_cell.angle_gamma   90.00
#
_symmetry.space_group_name_H-M   'P 1'
#
loop_
_entity.id
_entity.type
_entity.pdbx_description
1 polymer ?
#
loop_
_entity_poly.entity_id
_entity_poly.type
_entity_poly.pdbx_seq_one_letter_code
_entity_poly.pdbx_strand_id
1 'polypeptide(L)'
;MPAATDHRCSERGSTTFPPLVGSNGETRIPKQLPGRPAFETAAVPYLPLDGEFVPTAFVRDVLQSIAGELLTSIDQAIVLTEPSRRFGFRIVDASPALPQPSVVLLLSFSDTYEVIAVPAHGLVWAATESPEFESISSLLDEPPPPPPLDDDEAIEFHHLVLPTYPVRIPHYEAWQPLHDFIYDQSSSHLLDYLLHAPRDHSRAIPQSSAHQDLERDDNLAKLERIRQLWTNVVALQITDDDLWDTMSLAWSTLSERIASRSQRP
;
A
#
# COMPACT_ATOMS: atom_id res chain seq x y z
N MET A 1 21.52 17.04 -27.80
CA MET A 1 21.73 16.55 -26.42
C MET A 1 21.24 17.63 -25.46
N PRO A 2 20.11 17.45 -24.78
CA PRO A 2 19.69 18.35 -23.71
C PRO A 2 20.13 17.82 -22.35
N ALA A 3 20.39 18.77 -21.46
CA ALA A 3 21.04 18.60 -20.16
C ALA A 3 20.15 17.90 -19.13
N ALA A 4 20.80 17.13 -18.26
CA ALA A 4 20.20 16.52 -17.08
C ALA A 4 19.81 17.61 -16.07
N THR A 5 18.53 17.72 -15.77
CA THR A 5 18.01 18.47 -14.63
C THR A 5 18.16 17.61 -13.38
N ASP A 6 19.10 18.00 -12.52
CA ASP A 6 19.20 17.51 -11.15
C ASP A 6 17.93 17.88 -10.38
N HIS A 7 17.07 16.89 -10.15
CA HIS A 7 16.02 16.98 -9.14
C HIS A 7 16.70 16.87 -7.77
N ARG A 8 16.93 18.03 -7.14
CA ARG A 8 17.22 18.13 -5.72
C ARG A 8 16.12 17.40 -4.93
N CYS A 9 16.44 16.22 -4.41
CA CYS A 9 15.72 15.64 -3.28
C CYS A 9 15.83 16.62 -2.11
N SER A 10 14.72 17.30 -1.78
CA SER A 10 14.57 17.94 -0.49
C SER A 10 14.66 16.85 0.59
N GLU A 11 15.64 16.98 1.48
CA GLU A 11 15.71 16.25 2.74
C GLU A 11 14.51 16.66 3.61
N ARG A 12 13.35 16.02 3.39
CA ARG A 12 12.20 16.11 4.29
C ARG A 12 12.60 15.45 5.61
N GLY A 13 12.33 16.12 6.73
CA GLY A 13 12.71 15.68 8.08
C GLY A 13 12.32 14.22 8.32
N SER A 14 13.32 13.34 8.35
CA SER A 14 13.10 11.90 8.45
C SER A 14 12.59 11.56 9.85
N THR A 15 11.28 11.37 9.98
CA THR A 15 10.69 10.68 11.15
C THR A 15 11.08 9.21 11.04
N THR A 16 12.28 8.87 11.50
CA THR A 16 12.79 7.51 11.47
C THR A 16 12.17 6.68 12.57
N PHE A 17 11.52 5.57 12.22
CA PHE A 17 11.12 4.52 13.16
C PHE A 17 12.07 3.32 13.04
N PRO A 18 13.11 3.23 13.89
CA PRO A 18 14.17 2.22 13.73
C PRO A 18 13.66 0.79 13.99
N PRO A 19 14.33 -0.23 13.43
CA PRO A 19 14.00 -1.64 13.67
C PRO A 19 14.00 -2.00 15.15
N LEU A 20 13.13 -2.94 15.53
CA LEU A 20 12.97 -3.33 16.94
C LEU A 20 14.16 -4.13 17.49
N VAL A 21 14.89 -4.81 16.62
CA VAL A 21 16.12 -5.53 16.98
C VAL A 21 17.30 -4.75 16.43
N GLY A 22 18.09 -4.18 17.34
CA GLY A 22 19.29 -3.43 16.97
C GLY A 22 20.39 -4.34 16.40
N SER A 23 21.39 -3.74 15.75
CA SER A 23 22.58 -4.46 15.25
C SER A 23 23.40 -5.13 16.35
N ASN A 24 23.22 -4.71 17.60
CA ASN A 24 23.79 -5.33 18.79
C ASN A 24 22.96 -6.51 19.34
N GLY A 25 21.85 -6.86 18.69
CA GLY A 25 20.91 -7.89 19.14
C GLY A 25 19.96 -7.46 20.27
N GLU A 26 20.06 -6.22 20.75
CA GLU A 26 19.13 -5.73 21.78
C GLU A 26 17.75 -5.43 21.17
N THR A 27 16.71 -6.00 21.75
CA THR A 27 15.33 -5.67 21.40
C THR A 27 14.88 -4.41 22.15
N ARG A 28 14.47 -3.37 21.42
CA ARG A 28 13.94 -2.12 21.96
C ARG A 28 12.53 -1.90 21.41
N ILE A 29 11.54 -2.11 22.26
CA ILE A 29 10.13 -1.91 21.90
C ILE A 29 9.65 -0.60 22.53
N PRO A 30 9.33 0.43 21.74
CA PRO A 30 8.65 1.61 22.24
C PRO A 30 7.33 1.24 22.94
N LYS A 31 7.01 1.92 24.04
CA LYS A 31 5.74 1.70 24.75
C LYS A 31 4.51 2.03 23.89
N GLN A 32 4.68 2.95 22.95
CA GLN A 32 3.62 3.42 22.06
C GLN A 32 4.19 3.49 20.64
N LEU A 33 3.30 3.27 19.67
CA LEU A 33 3.61 3.54 18.27
C LEU A 33 3.92 5.04 18.11
N PRO A 34 4.96 5.42 17.34
CA PRO A 34 5.16 6.82 17.01
C PRO A 34 3.91 7.43 16.37
N GLY A 35 3.51 8.61 16.85
CA GLY A 35 2.34 9.30 16.30
C GLY A 35 2.51 9.68 14.83
N ARG A 36 1.38 9.94 14.17
CA ARG A 36 1.33 10.42 12.78
C ARG A 36 2.18 11.70 12.63
N PRO A 37 3.18 11.71 11.72
CA PRO A 37 3.90 12.93 11.37
C PRO A 37 2.96 14.01 10.80
N ALA A 38 3.34 15.28 10.92
CA ALA A 38 2.61 16.34 10.22
C ALA A 38 2.89 16.23 8.72
N PHE A 39 1.88 15.79 7.95
CA PHE A 39 1.94 15.80 6.49
C PHE A 39 1.43 17.13 5.94
N GLU A 40 1.94 17.54 4.80
CA GLU A 40 1.29 18.57 4.00
C GLU A 40 -0.04 17.98 3.52
N THR A 41 -1.17 18.55 3.90
CA THR A 41 -2.46 18.07 3.41
C THR A 41 -2.64 18.58 1.98
N ALA A 42 -2.57 17.69 1.00
CA ALA A 42 -3.06 18.00 -0.34
C ALA A 42 -4.58 18.07 -0.23
N ALA A 43 -5.11 19.29 -0.10
CA ALA A 43 -6.54 19.49 -0.13
C ALA A 43 -7.01 19.27 -1.58
N VAL A 44 -7.33 18.03 -1.92
CA VAL A 44 -8.16 17.69 -3.08
C VAL A 44 -9.59 17.54 -2.53
N PRO A 45 -10.34 18.65 -2.31
CA PRO A 45 -11.66 18.58 -1.69
C PRO A 45 -12.72 17.97 -2.62
N TYR A 46 -12.45 17.94 -3.93
CA TYR A 46 -13.35 17.43 -4.94
C TYR A 46 -12.59 16.51 -5.90
N LEU A 47 -13.23 15.41 -6.26
CA LEU A 47 -12.72 14.44 -7.22
C LEU A 47 -13.75 14.23 -8.35
N PRO A 48 -13.29 13.92 -9.57
CA PRO A 48 -14.17 13.61 -10.68
C PRO A 48 -14.82 12.23 -10.47
N LEU A 49 -16.15 12.19 -10.55
CA LEU A 49 -16.96 10.97 -10.55
C LEU A 49 -18.07 11.14 -11.59
N ASP A 50 -18.13 10.24 -12.57
CA ASP A 50 -19.10 10.26 -13.67
C ASP A 50 -19.23 11.61 -14.41
N GLY A 51 -18.10 12.33 -14.55
CA GLY A 51 -18.03 13.61 -15.24
C GLY A 51 -18.40 14.84 -14.38
N GLU A 52 -18.72 14.64 -13.10
CA GLU A 52 -18.97 15.71 -12.14
C GLU A 52 -17.88 15.77 -11.06
N PHE A 53 -17.57 16.97 -10.57
CA PHE A 53 -16.67 17.14 -9.43
C PHE A 53 -17.48 17.11 -8.13
N VAL A 54 -17.31 16.06 -7.34
CA VAL A 54 -18.07 15.81 -6.11
C VAL A 54 -17.12 15.75 -4.90
N PRO A 55 -17.59 15.99 -3.66
CA PRO A 55 -16.72 15.97 -2.49
C PRO A 55 -15.98 14.65 -2.32
N THR A 56 -14.70 14.69 -1.93
CA THR A 56 -13.87 13.49 -1.74
C THR A 56 -14.50 12.49 -0.76
N ALA A 57 -15.15 12.98 0.31
CA ALA A 57 -15.88 12.14 1.23
C ALA A 57 -17.03 11.36 0.56
N PHE A 58 -17.77 11.99 -0.37
CA PHE A 58 -18.81 11.31 -1.13
C PHE A 58 -18.22 10.25 -2.08
N VAL A 59 -17.09 10.55 -2.74
CA VAL A 59 -16.38 9.56 -3.55
C VAL A 59 -15.97 8.35 -2.72
N ARG A 60 -15.41 8.57 -1.52
CA ARG A 60 -15.08 7.46 -0.60
C ARG A 60 -16.30 6.63 -0.25
N ASP A 61 -17.42 7.24 0.11
CA ASP A 61 -18.65 6.52 0.45
C ASP A 61 -19.14 5.63 -0.71
N VAL A 62 -19.08 6.14 -1.94
CA VAL A 62 -19.44 5.39 -3.14
C VAL A 62 -18.46 4.23 -3.38
N LEU A 63 -17.15 4.50 -3.38
CA LEU A 63 -16.12 3.48 -3.60
C LEU A 63 -16.18 2.38 -2.53
N GLN A 64 -16.44 2.76 -1.29
CA GLN A 64 -16.61 1.84 -0.17
C GLN A 64 -17.79 0.88 -0.37
N SER A 65 -18.89 1.36 -0.98
CA SER A 65 -20.06 0.53 -1.27
C SER A 65 -19.80 -0.57 -2.32
N ILE A 66 -18.75 -0.41 -3.13
CA ILE A 66 -18.34 -1.36 -4.18
C ILE A 66 -16.92 -1.93 -3.95
N ALA A 67 -16.34 -1.77 -2.76
CA ALA A 67 -14.96 -2.14 -2.44
C ALA A 67 -14.62 -3.59 -2.81
N GLY A 68 -15.55 -4.53 -2.56
CA GLY A 68 -15.36 -5.94 -2.91
C GLY A 68 -15.22 -6.19 -4.40
N GLU A 69 -15.99 -5.47 -5.24
CA GLU A 69 -15.88 -5.56 -6.70
C GLU A 69 -14.58 -4.92 -7.20
N LEU A 70 -14.18 -3.80 -6.61
CA LEU A 70 -12.91 -3.12 -6.92
C LEU A 70 -11.70 -4.02 -6.61
N LEU A 71 -11.69 -4.67 -5.44
CA LEU A 71 -10.64 -5.63 -5.04
C LEU A 71 -10.64 -6.87 -5.94
N THR A 72 -11.82 -7.38 -6.31
CA THR A 72 -11.92 -8.53 -7.22
C THR A 72 -11.40 -8.18 -8.61
N SER A 73 -11.66 -6.95 -9.08
CA SER A 73 -11.22 -6.47 -10.39
C SER A 73 -9.70 -6.48 -10.53
N ILE A 74 -8.98 -5.94 -9.54
CA ILE A 74 -7.52 -5.87 -9.56
C ILE A 74 -6.86 -7.23 -9.36
N ASP A 75 -7.47 -8.13 -8.57
CA ASP A 75 -6.97 -9.50 -8.37
C ASP A 75 -7.06 -10.34 -9.66
N GLN A 76 -8.10 -10.08 -10.47
CA GLN A 76 -8.29 -10.74 -11.77
C GLN A 76 -7.54 -10.09 -12.92
N ALA A 77 -7.03 -8.86 -12.73
CA ALA A 77 -6.38 -8.10 -13.80
C ALA A 77 -4.94 -8.56 -14.02
N ILE A 78 -4.54 -8.69 -15.28
CA ILE A 78 -3.20 -9.17 -15.67
C ILE A 78 -2.49 -8.08 -16.47
N VAL A 79 -1.31 -7.66 -16.01
CA VAL A 79 -0.44 -6.75 -16.79
C VAL A 79 0.29 -7.56 -17.86
N LEU A 80 -0.08 -7.34 -19.13
CA LEU A 80 0.39 -8.15 -20.27
C LEU A 80 1.72 -7.70 -20.86
N THR A 81 2.09 -6.43 -20.68
CA THR A 81 3.30 -5.87 -21.29
C THR A 81 4.41 -5.71 -20.27
N GLU A 82 5.56 -6.31 -20.59
CA GLU A 82 6.84 -5.96 -19.97
C GLU A 82 7.13 -4.45 -20.11
N PRO A 83 8.00 -3.86 -19.27
CA PRO A 83 8.36 -2.45 -19.34
C PRO A 83 8.86 -2.04 -20.74
N SER A 84 7.93 -1.62 -21.59
CA SER A 84 8.22 -1.17 -22.94
C SER A 84 8.82 0.24 -22.90
N ARG A 85 9.65 0.56 -23.89
CA ARG A 85 10.29 1.88 -24.05
C ARG A 85 9.30 3.02 -24.33
N ARG A 86 7.99 2.74 -24.46
CA ARG A 86 6.94 3.76 -24.45
C ARG A 86 6.69 4.14 -22.99
N PHE A 87 7.51 5.07 -22.50
CA PHE A 87 7.44 5.62 -21.14
C PHE A 87 6.01 6.14 -20.88
N GLY A 88 5.30 5.51 -19.93
CA GLY A 88 4.05 6.04 -19.40
C GLY A 88 2.82 5.13 -19.44
N PHE A 89 2.83 3.99 -20.17
CA PHE A 89 1.63 3.14 -20.30
C PHE A 89 1.91 1.63 -20.18
N ARG A 90 0.86 0.87 -19.84
CA ARG A 90 0.82 -0.61 -19.81
C ARG A 90 -0.48 -1.13 -20.40
N ILE A 91 -0.39 -2.29 -21.03
CA ILE A 91 -1.56 -3.07 -21.45
C ILE A 91 -1.97 -3.98 -20.29
N VAL A 92 -3.25 -3.92 -19.91
CA VAL A 92 -3.86 -4.71 -18.85
C VAL A 92 -5.04 -5.48 -19.43
N ASP A 93 -5.07 -6.79 -19.20
CA ASP A 93 -6.28 -7.60 -19.41
C ASP A 93 -7.13 -7.52 -18.15
N ALA A 94 -8.39 -7.09 -18.29
CA ALA A 94 -9.30 -6.91 -17.18
C ALA A 94 -10.71 -7.37 -17.55
N SER A 95 -11.43 -7.91 -16.57
CA SER A 95 -12.81 -8.36 -16.77
C SER A 95 -13.73 -7.18 -17.10
N PRO A 96 -14.53 -7.25 -18.18
CA PRO A 96 -15.50 -6.21 -18.51
C PRO A 96 -16.72 -6.21 -17.57
N ALA A 97 -16.89 -7.26 -16.76
CA ALA A 97 -18.01 -7.41 -15.83
C ALA A 97 -17.75 -6.76 -14.46
N LEU A 98 -16.55 -6.22 -14.25
CA LEU A 98 -16.12 -5.56 -13.00
C LEU A 98 -15.72 -4.11 -13.28
N PRO A 99 -15.67 -3.24 -12.25
CA PRO A 99 -15.11 -1.91 -12.40
C PRO A 99 -13.71 -1.96 -13.01
N GLN A 100 -13.44 -1.17 -14.06
CA GLN A 100 -12.17 -1.26 -14.77
C GLN A 100 -11.05 -0.51 -14.01
N PRO A 101 -9.85 -1.10 -13.89
CA PRO A 101 -8.69 -0.36 -13.40
C PRO A 101 -8.38 0.78 -14.38
N SER A 102 -7.90 1.90 -13.84
CA SER A 102 -7.67 3.13 -14.60
C SER A 102 -6.21 3.57 -14.62
N VAL A 103 -5.35 2.90 -13.85
CA VAL A 103 -3.91 3.16 -13.77
C VAL A 103 -3.17 1.87 -13.45
N VAL A 104 -1.88 1.81 -13.74
CA VAL A 104 -0.96 0.78 -13.25
C VAL A 104 0.06 1.42 -12.31
N LEU A 105 0.03 1.06 -11.04
CA LEU A 105 1.03 1.48 -10.08
C LEU A 105 2.34 0.70 -10.32
N LEU A 106 3.44 1.42 -10.54
CA LEU A 106 4.78 0.86 -10.60
C LEU A 106 5.42 0.99 -9.22
N LEU A 107 5.25 -0.05 -8.40
CA LEU A 107 5.70 -0.05 -7.01
C LEU A 107 7.17 -0.44 -6.96
N SER A 108 7.99 0.38 -6.33
CA SER A 108 9.41 0.11 -6.09
C SER A 108 9.67 -0.04 -4.60
N PHE A 109 10.30 -1.15 -4.20
CA PHE A 109 10.53 -1.47 -2.80
C PHE A 109 11.96 -1.23 -2.37
N SER A 110 12.14 -0.54 -1.24
CA SER A 110 13.49 -0.19 -0.75
C SER A 110 14.23 -1.37 -0.12
N ASP A 111 13.51 -2.37 0.39
CA ASP A 111 14.06 -3.55 1.04
C ASP A 111 14.38 -4.70 0.08
N THR A 112 13.62 -4.84 -1.02
CA THR A 112 13.84 -5.92 -2.02
C THR A 112 14.47 -5.43 -3.33
N TYR A 113 14.50 -4.12 -3.60
CA TYR A 113 14.85 -3.54 -4.90
C TYR A 113 13.99 -4.03 -6.08
N GLU A 114 12.87 -4.69 -5.79
CA GLU A 114 11.93 -5.18 -6.79
C GLU A 114 11.03 -4.05 -7.27
N VAL A 115 10.62 -4.16 -8.55
CA VAL A 115 9.58 -3.30 -9.13
C VAL A 115 8.45 -4.19 -9.60
N ILE A 116 7.25 -3.99 -9.06
CA ILE A 116 6.05 -4.71 -9.46
C ILE A 116 5.04 -3.74 -10.10
N ALA A 117 4.29 -4.24 -11.07
CA ALA A 117 3.23 -3.49 -11.74
C ALA A 117 1.87 -4.00 -11.22
N VAL A 118 1.09 -3.11 -10.61
CA VAL A 118 -0.19 -3.45 -10.00
C VAL A 118 -1.30 -2.62 -10.65
N PRO A 119 -2.28 -3.24 -11.34
CA PRO A 119 -3.48 -2.55 -11.79
C PRO A 119 -4.21 -1.92 -10.61
N ALA A 120 -4.72 -0.70 -10.78
CA ALA A 120 -5.40 0.01 -9.71
C ALA A 120 -6.49 0.96 -10.23
N HIS A 121 -7.38 1.34 -9.32
CA HIS A 121 -8.39 2.35 -9.54
C HIS A 121 -7.85 3.70 -9.08
N GLY A 122 -7.49 4.58 -10.01
CA GLY A 122 -6.85 5.85 -9.70
C GLY A 122 -7.66 6.72 -8.74
N LEU A 123 -9.00 6.64 -8.83
CA LEU A 123 -9.90 7.38 -7.95
C LEU A 123 -9.83 6.92 -6.49
N VAL A 124 -9.60 5.61 -6.24
CA VAL A 124 -9.39 5.06 -4.88
C VAL A 124 -8.14 5.67 -4.27
N TRP A 125 -7.04 5.69 -5.02
CA TRP A 125 -5.77 6.26 -4.56
C TRP A 125 -5.81 7.77 -4.40
N ALA A 126 -6.49 8.49 -5.29
CA ALA A 126 -6.70 9.92 -5.16
C ALA A 126 -7.57 10.28 -3.94
N ALA A 127 -8.53 9.42 -3.57
CA ALA A 127 -9.41 9.62 -2.42
C ALA A 127 -8.72 9.41 -1.05
N THR A 128 -7.46 8.98 -1.03
CA THR A 128 -6.65 8.89 0.20
C THR A 128 -6.22 10.26 0.74
N GLU A 129 -6.44 11.34 -0.02
CA GLU A 129 -6.03 12.72 0.31
C GLU A 129 -4.50 12.88 0.50
N SER A 130 -3.73 11.89 0.05
CA SER A 130 -2.27 11.96 0.06
C SER A 130 -1.74 12.84 -1.09
N PRO A 131 -0.80 13.76 -0.81
CA PRO A 131 -0.07 14.50 -1.84
C PRO A 131 0.66 13.60 -2.84
N GLU A 132 1.02 12.37 -2.44
CA GLU A 132 1.69 11.41 -3.32
C GLU A 132 0.80 10.95 -4.46
N PHE A 133 -0.52 11.18 -4.40
CA PHE A 133 -1.49 10.75 -5.41
C PHE A 133 -2.27 11.90 -6.06
N GLU A 134 -1.95 13.16 -5.73
CA GLU A 134 -2.64 14.34 -6.29
C GLU A 134 -2.55 14.37 -7.83
N SER A 135 -1.42 13.95 -8.39
CA SER A 135 -1.21 13.93 -9.85
C SER A 135 -1.92 12.79 -10.57
N ILE A 136 -2.48 11.79 -9.85
CA ILE A 136 -3.22 10.69 -10.49
C ILE A 136 -4.43 11.22 -11.25
N SER A 137 -5.17 12.18 -10.69
CA SER A 137 -6.35 12.75 -11.36
C SER A 137 -6.00 13.35 -12.73
N SER A 138 -4.85 14.02 -12.85
CA SER A 138 -4.39 14.59 -14.12
C SER A 138 -4.04 13.53 -15.17
N LEU A 139 -3.64 12.32 -14.74
CA LEU A 139 -3.35 11.20 -15.66
C LEU A 139 -4.61 10.54 -16.20
N LEU A 140 -5.71 10.60 -15.46
CA LEU A 140 -7.00 10.04 -15.91
C LEU A 140 -7.61 10.85 -17.06
N ASP A 141 -7.21 12.11 -17.21
CA ASP A 141 -7.65 12.99 -18.31
C ASP A 141 -6.82 12.83 -19.59
N GLU A 142 -5.69 12.10 -19.55
CA GLU A 142 -4.82 11.92 -20.72
C GLU A 142 -5.41 10.86 -21.67
N PRO A 143 -5.64 11.19 -22.96
CA PRO A 143 -6.21 10.23 -23.89
C PRO A 143 -5.23 9.05 -24.11
N PRO A 144 -5.71 7.79 -24.10
CA PRO A 144 -4.84 6.65 -24.31
C PRO A 144 -4.21 6.70 -25.71
N PRO A 145 -2.96 6.23 -25.85
CA PRO A 145 -2.32 6.16 -27.16
C PRO A 145 -3.10 5.18 -28.07
N PRO A 146 -3.13 5.43 -29.39
CA PRO A 146 -3.82 4.53 -30.32
C PRO A 146 -3.24 3.11 -30.22
N PRO A 147 -4.09 2.07 -30.32
CA PRO A 147 -3.64 0.69 -30.25
C PRO A 147 -2.63 0.40 -31.37
N PRO A 148 -1.63 -0.47 -31.14
CA PRO A 148 -0.75 -0.92 -32.22
C PRO A 148 -1.59 -1.62 -33.28
N LEU A 149 -1.51 -1.11 -34.52
CA LEU A 149 -2.15 -1.68 -35.70
C LEU A 149 -1.39 -2.95 -36.12
N ASP A 150 -1.62 -4.07 -35.44
CA ASP A 150 -1.30 -5.39 -35.98
C ASP A 150 -2.62 -6.17 -36.13
N ASP A 151 -3.18 -6.08 -37.34
CA ASP A 151 -4.32 -6.85 -37.83
C ASP A 151 -3.93 -8.34 -37.92
N ASP A 152 -4.44 -9.20 -37.02
CA ASP A 152 -4.91 -10.57 -37.37
C ASP A 152 -5.37 -11.44 -36.17
N GLU A 153 -5.18 -11.02 -34.91
CA GLU A 153 -5.74 -11.73 -33.74
C GLU A 153 -6.69 -10.85 -32.94
N ALA A 154 -7.84 -10.51 -33.54
CA ALA A 154 -9.01 -10.01 -32.83
C ALA A 154 -9.65 -11.16 -32.02
N ILE A 155 -8.93 -11.67 -31.04
CA ILE A 155 -9.54 -12.44 -29.95
C ILE A 155 -10.13 -11.40 -28.99
N GLU A 156 -11.35 -11.65 -28.50
CA GLU A 156 -12.16 -10.82 -27.59
C GLU A 156 -11.51 -10.57 -26.22
N PHE A 157 -10.25 -10.15 -26.17
CA PHE A 157 -9.61 -9.74 -24.93
C PHE A 157 -9.87 -8.26 -24.70
N HIS A 158 -10.41 -7.94 -23.53
CA HIS A 158 -10.69 -6.57 -23.09
C HIS A 158 -9.40 -5.92 -22.59
N HIS A 159 -8.48 -5.69 -23.52
CA HIS A 159 -7.20 -5.04 -23.24
C HIS A 159 -7.40 -3.54 -23.02
N LEU A 160 -7.02 -3.07 -21.84
CA LEU A 160 -6.96 -1.67 -21.45
C LEU A 160 -5.53 -1.14 -21.63
N VAL A 161 -5.40 0.04 -22.22
CA VAL A 161 -4.11 0.76 -22.24
C VAL A 161 -4.14 1.81 -21.15
N LEU A 162 -3.49 1.52 -20.03
CA LEU A 162 -3.56 2.32 -18.81
C LEU A 162 -2.26 3.11 -18.57
N PRO A 163 -2.34 4.35 -18.09
CA PRO A 163 -1.16 5.10 -17.68
C PRO A 163 -0.46 4.44 -16.49
N THR A 164 0.85 4.63 -16.37
CA THR A 164 1.66 4.13 -15.26
C THR A 164 1.94 5.22 -14.25
N TYR A 165 1.84 4.89 -12.96
CA TYR A 165 2.14 5.80 -11.86
C TYR A 165 3.25 5.24 -10.96
N PRO A 166 4.43 5.86 -10.87
CA PRO A 166 5.51 5.36 -10.02
C PRO A 166 5.21 5.62 -8.54
N VAL A 167 5.36 4.59 -7.70
CA VAL A 167 5.20 4.69 -6.25
C VAL A 167 6.42 4.08 -5.57
N ARG A 168 6.94 4.75 -4.54
CA ARG A 168 8.06 4.25 -3.73
C ARG A 168 7.56 3.77 -2.38
N ILE A 169 7.83 2.51 -2.06
CA ILE A 169 7.38 1.86 -0.85
C ILE A 169 8.59 1.35 -0.07
N PRO A 170 8.74 1.69 1.21
CA PRO A 170 9.87 1.20 2.01
C PRO A 170 9.91 -0.32 2.17
N HIS A 171 8.76 -0.95 2.45
CA HIS A 171 8.68 -2.35 2.84
C HIS A 171 7.68 -3.15 2.02
N TYR A 172 8.16 -4.21 1.37
CA TYR A 172 7.35 -5.10 0.54
C TYR A 172 6.28 -5.87 1.34
N GLU A 173 6.66 -6.52 2.44
CA GLU A 173 5.74 -7.41 3.19
C GLU A 173 4.50 -6.68 3.75
N ALA A 174 4.64 -5.38 4.03
CA ALA A 174 3.56 -4.56 4.56
C ALA A 174 2.73 -3.85 3.47
N TRP A 175 2.97 -4.12 2.18
CA TRP A 175 2.21 -3.53 1.09
C TRP A 175 0.79 -4.06 1.02
N GLN A 176 0.61 -5.38 0.96
CA GLN A 176 -0.71 -6.00 0.78
C GLN A 176 -1.75 -5.54 1.81
N PRO A 177 -1.50 -5.57 3.13
CA PRO A 177 -2.48 -5.10 4.10
C PRO A 177 -2.79 -3.61 4.00
N LEU A 178 -1.82 -2.79 3.56
CA LEU A 178 -2.07 -1.37 3.29
C LEU A 178 -2.98 -1.19 2.08
N HIS A 179 -2.64 -1.87 0.99
CA HIS A 179 -3.40 -1.86 -0.24
C HIS A 179 -4.86 -2.28 0.02
N ASP A 180 -5.08 -3.38 0.72
CA ASP A 180 -6.43 -3.89 1.00
C ASP A 180 -7.23 -2.90 1.84
N PHE A 181 -6.60 -2.32 2.88
CA PHE A 181 -7.22 -1.27 3.69
C PHE A 181 -7.61 -0.03 2.86
N ILE A 182 -6.78 0.40 1.92
CA ILE A 182 -7.09 1.55 1.06
C ILE A 182 -8.37 1.32 0.23
N TYR A 183 -8.64 0.08 -0.15
CA TYR A 183 -9.86 -0.28 -0.88
C TYR A 183 -11.07 -0.55 0.01
N ASP A 184 -10.89 -1.32 1.08
CA ASP A 184 -11.99 -1.81 1.92
C ASP A 184 -12.28 -0.96 3.16
N GLN A 185 -11.40 0.01 3.48
CA GLN A 185 -11.44 0.89 4.67
C GLN A 185 -11.82 0.15 5.96
N SER A 186 -11.46 -1.13 6.08
CA SER A 186 -11.92 -2.00 7.15
C SER A 186 -10.89 -2.07 8.27
N SER A 187 -11.04 -1.22 9.28
CA SER A 187 -10.25 -1.28 10.52
C SER A 187 -10.30 -2.66 11.17
N SER A 188 -11.45 -3.34 11.09
CA SER A 188 -11.60 -4.70 11.64
C SER A 188 -10.76 -5.74 10.90
N HIS A 189 -10.73 -5.67 9.56
CA HIS A 189 -9.95 -6.59 8.75
C HIS A 189 -8.45 -6.34 8.94
N LEU A 190 -8.03 -5.07 8.92
CA LEU A 190 -6.65 -4.70 9.19
C LEU A 190 -6.22 -5.11 10.61
N LEU A 191 -7.05 -4.87 11.64
CA LEU A 191 -6.74 -5.26 13.01
C LEU A 191 -6.58 -6.78 13.14
N ASP A 192 -7.46 -7.55 12.51
CA ASP A 192 -7.39 -9.00 12.51
C ASP A 192 -6.07 -9.48 11.88
N TYR A 193 -5.72 -8.92 10.71
CA TYR A 193 -4.44 -9.19 10.06
C TYR A 193 -3.25 -8.85 10.98
N LEU A 194 -3.20 -7.66 11.57
CA LEU A 194 -2.07 -7.23 12.41
C LEU A 194 -1.89 -8.09 13.67
N LEU A 195 -2.98 -8.62 14.24
CA LEU A 195 -2.95 -9.44 15.46
C LEU A 195 -2.74 -10.93 15.18
N HIS A 196 -3.20 -11.43 14.04
CA HIS A 196 -3.31 -12.86 13.77
C HIS A 196 -2.56 -13.34 12.52
N ALA A 197 -2.00 -12.45 11.69
CA ALA A 197 -1.30 -12.84 10.47
C ALA A 197 -0.22 -13.91 10.75
N PRO A 198 -0.25 -15.03 10.00
CA PRO A 198 0.70 -16.13 10.20
C PRO A 198 2.15 -15.67 10.00
N ARG A 199 3.09 -16.43 10.54
CA ARG A 199 4.50 -16.27 10.21
C ARG A 199 4.76 -16.90 8.84
N ASP A 200 5.47 -16.19 7.97
CA ASP A 200 6.11 -16.82 6.83
C ASP A 200 7.23 -17.72 7.35
N HIS A 201 6.89 -19.00 7.52
CA HIS A 201 7.72 -19.95 8.25
C HIS A 201 8.94 -20.36 7.42
N SER A 202 10.13 -20.01 7.91
CA SER A 202 11.34 -20.81 7.70
C SER A 202 12.13 -20.97 8.99
N ARG A 203 11.64 -21.83 9.90
CA ARG A 203 12.46 -22.79 10.69
C ARG A 203 11.60 -23.61 11.65
N ALA A 204 11.59 -24.92 11.45
CA ALA A 204 11.14 -25.89 12.44
C ALA A 204 12.24 -26.09 13.50
N ILE A 205 11.94 -25.86 14.78
CA ILE A 205 12.80 -26.23 15.92
C ILE A 205 11.94 -26.96 16.98
N PRO A 206 12.42 -28.05 17.62
CA PRO A 206 11.63 -28.89 18.54
C PRO A 206 11.43 -28.26 19.94
N GLN A 207 10.33 -28.66 20.59
CA GLN A 207 9.69 -28.02 21.73
C GLN A 207 9.95 -28.69 23.09
N SER A 208 10.11 -27.88 24.14
CA SER A 208 9.43 -28.10 25.45
C SER A 208 9.55 -26.88 26.40
N SER A 209 10.63 -26.09 26.32
CA SER A 209 10.71 -24.71 26.86
C SER A 209 10.47 -23.62 25.81
N ALA A 210 10.53 -24.02 24.53
CA ALA A 210 10.46 -23.15 23.37
C ALA A 210 9.12 -22.44 23.16
N HIS A 211 8.01 -22.86 23.77
CA HIS A 211 6.69 -22.27 23.47
C HIS A 211 6.56 -20.81 23.88
N GLN A 212 7.12 -20.42 25.03
CA GLN A 212 7.04 -19.04 25.50
C GLN A 212 7.92 -18.11 24.67
N ASP A 213 9.11 -18.57 24.30
CA ASP A 213 10.03 -17.85 23.42
C ASP A 213 9.44 -17.73 22.01
N LEU A 214 8.85 -18.81 21.48
CA LEU A 214 8.19 -18.80 20.17
C LEU A 214 7.04 -17.79 20.10
N GLU A 215 6.21 -17.68 21.14
CA GLU A 215 5.08 -16.75 21.17
C GLU A 215 5.55 -15.31 21.43
N ARG A 216 6.60 -15.10 22.22
CA ARG A 216 7.24 -13.78 22.35
C ARG A 216 7.79 -13.34 21.00
N ASP A 217 8.54 -14.21 20.32
CA ASP A 217 9.11 -13.93 19.01
C ASP A 217 8.00 -13.70 17.97
N ASP A 218 6.86 -14.37 18.09
CA ASP A 218 5.71 -14.19 17.20
C ASP A 218 5.10 -12.80 17.37
N ASN A 219 4.88 -12.38 18.61
CA ASN A 219 4.43 -11.02 18.89
C ASN A 219 5.45 -9.97 18.47
N LEU A 220 6.76 -10.25 18.58
CA LEU A 220 7.82 -9.37 18.07
C LEU A 220 7.78 -9.24 16.54
N ALA A 221 7.60 -10.34 15.82
CA ALA A 221 7.45 -10.31 14.36
C ALA A 221 6.21 -9.49 13.94
N LYS A 222 5.10 -9.63 14.67
CA LYS A 222 3.88 -8.82 14.44
C LYS A 222 4.11 -7.33 14.70
N LEU A 223 4.82 -6.97 15.78
CA LEU A 223 5.20 -5.57 16.03
C LEU A 223 6.10 -5.01 14.93
N GLU A 224 7.03 -5.82 14.41
CA GLU A 224 7.89 -5.42 13.29
C GLU A 224 7.07 -5.19 12.00
N ARG A 225 6.05 -6.00 11.71
CA ARG A 225 5.12 -5.73 10.60
C ARG A 225 4.35 -4.42 10.78
N ILE A 226 3.87 -4.13 12.00
CA ILE A 226 3.22 -2.84 12.27
C ILE A 226 4.20 -1.69 12.04
N ARG A 227 5.47 -1.84 12.43
CA ARG A 227 6.53 -0.85 12.16
C ARG A 227 6.73 -0.64 10.65
N GLN A 228 6.78 -1.72 9.88
CA GLN A 228 6.91 -1.67 8.43
C GLN A 228 5.69 -1.00 7.78
N LEU A 229 4.48 -1.36 8.19
CA LEU A 229 3.24 -0.74 7.74
C LEU A 229 3.24 0.77 8.04
N TRP A 230 3.54 1.16 9.28
CA TRP A 230 3.69 2.57 9.67
C TRP A 230 4.67 3.31 8.73
N THR A 231 5.79 2.67 8.40
CA THR A 231 6.81 3.29 7.53
C THR A 231 6.30 3.45 6.10
N ASN A 232 5.53 2.49 5.58
CA ASN A 232 4.86 2.60 4.27
C ASN A 232 3.82 3.73 4.27
N VAL A 233 2.96 3.80 5.30
CA VAL A 233 1.93 4.83 5.44
C VAL A 233 2.55 6.23 5.49
N VAL A 234 3.66 6.39 6.21
CA VAL A 234 4.43 7.65 6.25
C VAL A 234 5.04 8.00 4.91
N ALA A 235 5.65 7.04 4.21
CA ALA A 235 6.23 7.28 2.90
C ALA A 235 5.18 7.68 1.86
N LEU A 236 3.96 7.13 1.99
CA LEU A 236 2.82 7.49 1.16
C LEU A 236 2.03 8.69 1.70
N GLN A 237 2.45 9.30 2.81
CA GLN A 237 1.79 10.47 3.43
C GLN A 237 0.26 10.30 3.63
N ILE A 238 -0.20 9.10 3.98
CA ILE A 238 -1.62 8.80 4.14
C ILE A 238 -2.13 9.37 5.47
N THR A 239 -3.25 10.10 5.43
CA THR A 239 -3.82 10.82 6.58
C THR A 239 -5.02 10.12 7.22
N ASP A 240 -5.38 8.91 6.80
CA ASP A 240 -6.57 8.20 7.30
C ASP A 240 -6.54 7.90 8.81
N ASP A 241 -7.40 8.55 9.61
CA ASP A 241 -7.38 8.44 11.08
C ASP A 241 -7.66 6.99 11.55
N ASP A 242 -8.56 6.27 10.88
CA ASP A 242 -8.93 4.90 11.24
C ASP A 242 -7.76 3.92 11.04
N LEU A 243 -6.96 4.10 9.99
CA LEU A 243 -5.70 3.37 9.77
C LEU A 243 -4.71 3.58 10.91
N TRP A 244 -4.50 4.84 11.29
CA TRP A 244 -3.57 5.24 12.36
C TRP A 244 -3.99 4.70 13.73
N ASP A 245 -5.28 4.79 14.04
CA ASP A 245 -5.84 4.27 15.28
C ASP A 245 -5.80 2.74 15.33
N THR A 246 -6.05 2.08 14.20
CA THR A 246 -5.96 0.61 14.09
C THR A 246 -4.54 0.11 14.35
N MET A 247 -3.53 0.73 13.72
CA MET A 247 -2.13 0.39 13.97
C MET A 247 -1.74 0.63 15.44
N SER A 248 -2.20 1.73 16.03
CA SER A 248 -1.92 2.09 17.43
C SER A 248 -2.56 1.10 18.42
N LEU A 249 -3.78 0.65 18.13
CA LEU A 249 -4.49 -0.36 18.92
C LEU A 249 -3.78 -1.72 18.84
N ALA A 250 -3.40 -2.15 17.63
CA ALA A 250 -2.66 -3.40 17.42
C ALA A 250 -1.32 -3.38 18.16
N TRP A 251 -0.58 -2.26 18.06
CA TRP A 251 0.69 -2.06 18.75
C TRP A 251 0.57 -2.19 20.26
N SER A 252 -0.40 -1.49 20.85
CA SER A 252 -0.64 -1.50 22.30
C SER A 252 -0.99 -2.91 22.78
N THR A 253 -1.87 -3.60 22.04
CA THR A 253 -2.30 -4.97 22.35
C THR A 253 -1.13 -5.95 22.37
N LEU A 254 -0.25 -5.91 21.36
CA LEU A 254 0.91 -6.80 21.28
C LEU A 254 1.99 -6.44 22.31
N SER A 255 2.22 -5.15 22.56
CA SER A 255 3.18 -4.67 23.55
C SER A 255 2.80 -5.12 24.97
N GLU A 256 1.50 -5.07 25.31
CA GLU A 256 0.98 -5.57 26.59
C GLU A 256 1.13 -7.09 26.72
N ARG A 257 0.91 -7.86 25.64
CA ARG A 257 1.14 -9.32 25.62
C ARG A 257 2.60 -9.66 25.89
N ILE A 258 3.55 -8.88 25.37
CA ILE A 258 4.98 -9.08 25.63
C ILE A 258 5.34 -8.66 27.06
N ALA A 259 4.85 -7.51 27.53
CA ALA A 259 5.19 -6.96 28.85
C ALA A 259 4.62 -7.80 30.01
N SER A 260 3.36 -8.23 29.92
CA SER A 260 2.70 -9.06 30.95
C SER A 260 3.38 -10.40 31.17
N ARG A 261 4.13 -10.89 30.17
CA ARG A 261 4.86 -12.17 30.25
C ARG A 261 6.25 -12.03 30.85
N SER A 262 6.89 -10.88 30.71
CA SER A 262 8.16 -10.60 31.40
C SER A 262 8.01 -10.45 32.93
N GLN A 263 6.78 -10.42 33.45
CA GLN A 263 6.47 -10.27 34.89
C GLN A 263 6.00 -11.56 35.58
N ARG A 264 5.90 -12.71 34.87
CA ARG A 264 5.55 -13.99 35.52
C ARG A 264 6.83 -14.68 36.05
N PRO A 265 6.88 -14.99 37.36
CA PRO A 265 8.03 -15.65 38.01
C PRO A 265 8.17 -17.13 37.63
#